data_AF-A0A9D5YQ37-F1
#
_entry.id   AF-A0A9D5YQ37-F1
#
_cell.length_a   1.000
_cell.length_b   1.000
_cell.length_c   1.000
_cell.angle_alpha   90.00
_cell.angle_beta   90.00
_cell.angle_gamma   90.00
#
_symmetry.space_group_name_H-M   'P 1'
#
loop_
_entity.id
_entity.type
_entity.pdbx_description
1 polymer ?
#
loop_
_entity_poly.entity_id
_entity_poly.type
_entity_poly.pdbx_seq_one_letter_code
_entity_poly.pdbx_strand_id
1 'polypeptide(L)'
;MKKHSNSGVITLEACVVVVSFLILMLLLSSLFLIFMAQNITSHVVLQATQSLATEVYSIDKLLLESSADATNVGDFLGDLIRDLSNVDTDAREDKTNFNFEAKWYEQDDVSEAVKSRFVGYLNGGNEEEASSFLKNLNIVNGLDGLDFSGSYVENDTLYVNLKYEMEYDFQPANMENIKVEQTACSKLWKTK
;
A
#
# COMPACT_ATOMS: atom_id res chain seq x y z
N MET A 1 -31.85 57.64 28.89
CA MET A 1 -31.56 56.18 29.02
C MET A 1 -30.83 55.73 27.76
N LYS A 2 -29.53 55.43 27.85
CA LYS A 2 -28.75 54.95 26.69
C LYS A 2 -29.15 53.50 26.40
N LYS A 3 -29.83 53.29 25.28
CA LYS A 3 -30.24 51.96 24.80
C LYS A 3 -28.97 51.25 24.31
N HIS A 4 -28.46 50.29 25.11
CA HIS A 4 -27.31 49.48 24.71
C HIS A 4 -27.71 48.61 23.49
N SER A 5 -26.93 48.75 22.42
CA SER A 5 -27.09 48.05 21.15
C SER A 5 -26.60 46.61 21.26
N ASN A 6 -27.38 45.74 21.91
CA ASN A 6 -27.01 44.33 22.14
C ASN A 6 -27.38 43.39 20.98
N SER A 7 -28.13 43.85 19.96
CA SER A 7 -28.59 42.95 18.87
C SER A 7 -27.49 42.59 17.86
N GLY A 8 -26.50 43.47 17.64
CA GLY A 8 -25.40 43.21 16.72
C GLY A 8 -24.34 42.24 17.27
N VAL A 9 -24.20 42.17 18.59
CA VAL A 9 -23.21 41.31 19.27
C VAL A 9 -23.58 39.83 19.11
N ILE A 10 -24.86 39.49 19.22
CA ILE A 10 -25.36 38.11 19.07
C ILE A 10 -25.10 37.57 17.65
N THR A 11 -25.25 38.42 16.62
CA THR A 11 -24.94 38.05 15.24
C THR A 11 -23.43 37.89 15.00
N LEU A 12 -22.60 38.69 15.68
CA LEU A 12 -21.14 38.60 15.57
C LEU A 12 -20.61 37.32 16.23
N GLU A 13 -21.08 36.98 17.43
CA GLU A 13 -20.73 35.72 18.10
C GLU A 13 -21.15 34.50 17.26
N ALA A 14 -22.35 34.51 16.68
CA ALA A 14 -22.81 33.45 15.79
C ALA A 14 -21.94 33.30 14.53
N CYS A 15 -21.50 34.41 13.93
CA CYS A 15 -20.64 34.39 12.75
C CYS A 15 -19.27 33.77 13.05
N VAL A 16 -18.66 34.16 14.18
CA VAL A 16 -17.36 33.61 14.61
C VAL A 16 -17.46 32.12 14.91
N VAL A 17 -18.54 31.68 15.57
CA VAL A 17 -18.75 30.26 15.89
C VAL A 17 -18.91 29.42 14.63
N VAL A 18 -19.71 29.86 13.65
CA VAL A 18 -19.92 29.12 12.39
C VAL A 18 -18.62 29.00 11.59
N VAL A 19 -17.87 30.09 11.43
CA VAL A 19 -16.60 30.07 10.70
C VAL A 19 -15.57 29.18 11.41
N SER A 20 -15.48 29.29 12.73
CA SER A 20 -14.56 28.44 13.52
C SER A 20 -14.93 26.96 13.42
N PHE A 21 -16.22 26.64 13.43
CA PHE A 21 -16.72 25.28 13.24
C PHE A 21 -16.40 24.74 11.84
N LEU A 22 -16.56 25.54 10.78
CA LEU A 22 -16.21 25.14 9.42
C LEU A 22 -14.71 24.87 9.27
N ILE A 23 -13.85 25.74 9.82
CA ILE A 23 -12.40 25.53 9.82
C ILE A 23 -12.04 24.23 10.56
N LEU A 24 -12.68 23.98 11.71
CA LEU A 24 -12.47 22.74 12.46
C LEU A 24 -12.91 21.51 11.66
N MET A 25 -14.07 21.55 11.00
CA MET A 25 -14.54 20.43 10.18
C MET A 25 -13.63 20.15 8.99
N LEU A 26 -13.11 21.17 8.32
CA LEU A 26 -12.13 21.02 7.24
C LEU A 26 -10.81 20.42 7.75
N LEU A 27 -10.34 20.89 8.90
CA LEU A 27 -9.13 20.36 9.53
C LEU A 27 -9.30 18.89 9.91
N LEU A 28 -10.42 18.53 10.52
CA LEU A 28 -10.74 17.14 10.87
C LEU A 28 -10.85 16.26 9.62
N SER A 29 -11.50 16.74 8.55
CA SER A 29 -11.58 16.04 7.26
C SER A 29 -10.18 15.72 6.72
N SER A 30 -9.29 16.71 6.68
CA SER A 30 -7.92 16.51 6.22
C SER A 30 -7.14 15.52 7.10
N LEU A 31 -7.34 15.56 8.43
CA LEU A 31 -6.70 14.59 9.33
C LEU A 31 -7.20 13.17 9.09
N PHE A 32 -8.51 12.97 8.90
CA PHE A 32 -9.07 11.65 8.62
C PHE A 32 -8.55 11.07 7.31
N LEU A 33 -8.41 11.88 6.26
CA LEU A 33 -7.83 11.45 4.99
C LEU A 33 -6.39 10.97 5.18
N ILE A 34 -5.60 11.69 5.98
CA ILE A 34 -4.21 11.29 6.27
C ILE A 34 -4.15 9.95 7.00
N PHE A 35 -4.95 9.78 8.06
CA PHE A 35 -4.99 8.52 8.80
C PHE A 35 -5.50 7.36 7.95
N MET A 36 -6.47 7.61 7.07
CA MET A 36 -6.99 6.61 6.15
C MET A 36 -5.91 6.15 5.17
N ALA A 37 -5.19 7.10 4.55
CA ALA A 37 -4.11 6.82 3.62
C ALA A 37 -3.02 5.97 4.27
N GLN A 38 -2.56 6.35 5.47
CA GLN A 38 -1.54 5.61 6.21
C GLN A 38 -2.01 4.21 6.64
N ASN A 39 -3.27 4.07 7.05
CA ASN A 39 -3.81 2.77 7.48
C ASN A 39 -3.90 1.79 6.29
N ILE A 40 -4.46 2.24 5.18
CA ILE A 40 -4.61 1.39 3.98
C ILE A 40 -3.24 0.99 3.45
N THR A 41 -2.32 1.93 3.26
CA THR A 41 -0.95 1.65 2.80
C THR A 41 -0.22 0.70 3.74
N SER A 42 -0.30 0.90 5.06
CA SER A 42 0.30 -0.01 6.05
C SER A 42 -0.24 -1.42 5.94
N HIS A 43 -1.56 -1.57 5.80
CA HIS A 43 -2.18 -2.88 5.67
C HIS A 43 -1.77 -3.59 4.39
N VAL A 44 -1.77 -2.89 3.25
CA VAL A 44 -1.36 -3.45 1.96
C VAL A 44 0.12 -3.81 1.96
N VAL A 45 1.00 -2.98 2.53
CA VAL A 45 2.42 -3.29 2.70
C VAL A 45 2.61 -4.54 3.55
N LEU A 46 1.88 -4.68 4.67
CA LEU A 46 1.97 -5.87 5.53
C LEU A 46 1.52 -7.13 4.79
N GLN A 47 0.39 -7.06 4.06
CA GLN A 47 -0.10 -8.18 3.25
C GLN A 47 0.90 -8.55 2.16
N ALA A 48 1.44 -7.57 1.44
CA ALA A 48 2.44 -7.79 0.42
C ALA A 48 3.69 -8.47 1.01
N THR A 49 4.19 -7.97 2.13
CA THR A 49 5.39 -8.50 2.81
C THR A 49 5.18 -9.96 3.26
N GLN A 50 4.04 -10.28 3.88
CA GLN A 50 3.73 -11.65 4.32
C GLN A 50 3.55 -12.61 3.14
N SER A 51 2.95 -12.12 2.06
CA SER A 51 2.74 -12.91 0.86
C SER A 51 4.04 -13.22 0.13
N LEU A 52 4.92 -12.22 -0.03
CA LEU A 52 6.28 -12.42 -0.53
C LEU A 52 7.03 -13.46 0.30
N ALA A 53 6.96 -13.36 1.64
CA ALA A 53 7.63 -14.31 2.52
C ALA A 53 7.11 -15.75 2.36
N THR A 54 5.83 -15.92 2.04
CA THR A 54 5.20 -17.23 1.81
C THR A 54 5.52 -17.77 0.42
N GLU A 55 5.65 -16.90 -0.58
CA GLU A 55 6.06 -17.27 -1.92
C GLU A 55 7.46 -17.89 -1.96
N VAL A 56 8.40 -17.37 -1.14
CA VAL A 56 9.74 -17.97 -1.02
C VAL A 56 9.67 -19.44 -0.59
N TYR A 57 8.75 -19.81 0.30
CA TYR A 57 8.55 -21.21 0.70
C TYR A 57 8.05 -22.08 -0.45
N SER A 58 7.08 -21.59 -1.24
CA SER A 58 6.60 -22.35 -2.40
C SER A 58 7.70 -22.54 -3.43
N ILE A 59 8.55 -21.54 -3.67
CA ILE A 59 9.65 -21.64 -4.63
C ILE A 59 10.71 -22.63 -4.11
N ASP A 60 11.19 -22.46 -2.88
CA ASP A 60 12.29 -23.27 -2.34
C ASP A 60 11.90 -24.73 -2.07
N LYS A 61 10.67 -25.00 -1.64
CA LYS A 61 10.27 -26.37 -1.26
C LYS A 61 9.53 -27.09 -2.36
N LEU A 62 8.60 -26.44 -3.05
CA LEU A 62 7.73 -27.13 -4.00
C LEU A 62 8.44 -27.37 -5.35
N LEU A 63 9.19 -26.40 -5.86
CA LEU A 63 9.86 -26.50 -7.17
C LEU A 63 11.20 -27.26 -7.09
N LEU A 64 11.84 -27.24 -5.91
CA LEU A 64 13.14 -27.88 -5.68
C LEU A 64 12.99 -29.35 -5.21
N GLU A 65 11.95 -29.70 -4.46
CA GLU A 65 11.64 -31.12 -4.15
C GLU A 65 10.94 -31.84 -5.33
N SER A 66 10.20 -31.13 -6.20
CA SER A 66 9.60 -31.74 -7.40
C SER A 66 10.64 -32.23 -8.41
N SER A 67 11.79 -31.57 -8.47
CA SER A 67 12.90 -31.92 -9.37
C SER A 67 13.78 -33.07 -8.85
N ALA A 68 13.62 -33.50 -7.58
CA ALA A 68 14.46 -34.51 -6.96
C ALA A 68 13.80 -35.89 -6.77
N ASP A 69 12.47 -36.03 -6.57
CA ASP A 69 11.89 -37.36 -6.28
C ASP A 69 10.38 -37.60 -6.59
N ALA A 70 9.68 -36.77 -7.39
CA ALA A 70 8.27 -37.07 -7.73
C ALA A 70 7.76 -36.38 -9.01
N THR A 71 8.12 -36.91 -10.18
CA THR A 71 7.81 -36.36 -11.53
C THR A 71 6.32 -36.24 -11.90
N ASN A 72 5.37 -36.50 -10.99
CA ASN A 72 3.94 -36.40 -11.27
C ASN A 72 3.15 -35.61 -10.20
N VAL A 73 3.57 -35.67 -8.93
CA VAL A 73 2.84 -35.02 -7.82
C VAL A 73 3.40 -33.62 -7.55
N GLY A 74 4.72 -33.44 -7.67
CA GLY A 74 5.35 -32.12 -7.54
C GLY A 74 4.92 -31.17 -8.66
N ASP A 75 4.92 -31.65 -9.90
CA ASP A 75 4.45 -30.89 -11.06
C ASP A 75 2.95 -30.59 -10.98
N PHE A 76 2.12 -31.55 -10.54
CA PHE A 76 0.68 -31.32 -10.33
C PHE A 76 0.41 -30.30 -9.21
N LEU A 77 1.14 -30.36 -8.09
CA LEU A 77 0.97 -29.39 -7.00
C LEU A 77 1.53 -28.02 -7.38
N GLY A 78 2.61 -27.96 -8.16
CA GLY A 78 3.13 -26.73 -8.75
C GLY A 78 2.14 -26.09 -9.70
N ASP A 79 1.56 -26.88 -10.61
CA ASP A 79 0.50 -26.43 -11.50
C ASP A 79 -0.76 -26.05 -10.73
N LEU A 80 -1.15 -26.77 -9.68
CA LEU A 80 -2.32 -26.44 -8.85
C LEU A 80 -2.10 -25.18 -8.03
N ILE A 81 -0.91 -24.91 -7.51
CA ILE A 81 -0.63 -23.67 -6.77
C ILE A 81 -0.55 -22.50 -7.74
N ARG A 82 0.05 -22.68 -8.92
CA ARG A 82 0.03 -21.68 -9.98
C ARG A 82 -1.39 -21.38 -10.42
N ASP A 83 -2.18 -22.42 -10.68
CA ASP A 83 -3.60 -22.31 -11.04
C ASP A 83 -4.39 -21.65 -9.91
N LEU A 84 -4.27 -22.09 -8.65
CA LEU A 84 -4.95 -21.48 -7.50
C LEU A 84 -4.52 -20.02 -7.24
N SER A 85 -3.26 -19.67 -7.52
CA SER A 85 -2.77 -18.29 -7.45
C SER A 85 -3.26 -17.42 -8.62
N ASN A 86 -3.69 -18.05 -9.72
CA ASN A 86 -4.30 -17.43 -10.89
C ASN A 86 -5.85 -17.53 -10.89
N VAL A 87 -6.44 -18.37 -10.05
CA VAL A 87 -7.88 -18.62 -9.91
C VAL A 87 -8.47 -17.60 -8.94
N ASP A 88 -8.41 -16.33 -9.36
CA ASP A 88 -9.48 -15.34 -9.16
C ASP A 88 -9.36 -14.16 -10.15
N THR A 89 -8.93 -14.43 -11.39
CA THR A 89 -8.79 -13.38 -12.44
C THR A 89 -9.61 -13.64 -13.71
N ASP A 90 -10.61 -14.53 -13.68
CA ASP A 90 -11.49 -14.78 -14.85
C ASP A 90 -12.41 -13.60 -15.21
N ALA A 91 -12.31 -12.45 -14.52
CA ALA A 91 -13.06 -11.23 -14.83
C ALA A 91 -12.19 -9.99 -15.11
N ARG A 92 -10.85 -10.07 -15.10
CA ARG A 92 -9.97 -8.92 -15.35
C ARG A 92 -8.75 -9.33 -16.18
N GLU A 93 -8.65 -8.75 -17.37
CA GLU A 93 -7.56 -8.97 -18.34
C GLU A 93 -6.16 -8.50 -17.87
N ASP A 94 -6.03 -7.97 -16.66
CA ASP A 94 -4.72 -7.63 -16.09
C ASP A 94 -4.15 -8.81 -15.33
N LYS A 95 -3.29 -9.53 -16.02
CA LYS A 95 -2.51 -10.64 -15.49
C LYS A 95 -1.72 -10.18 -14.27
N THR A 96 -2.14 -10.58 -13.07
CA THR A 96 -1.23 -10.66 -11.92
C THR A 96 -0.24 -11.80 -12.17
N ASN A 97 0.64 -11.64 -13.15
CA ASN A 97 1.74 -12.56 -13.41
C ASN A 97 2.75 -12.41 -12.27
N PHE A 98 2.46 -13.00 -11.11
CA PHE A 98 3.46 -13.23 -10.08
C PHE A 98 4.48 -14.19 -10.70
N ASN A 99 5.65 -13.67 -11.11
CA ASN A 99 6.69 -14.48 -11.73
C ASN A 99 7.37 -15.35 -10.66
N PHE A 100 6.72 -16.48 -10.33
CA PHE A 100 7.22 -17.50 -9.39
C PHE A 100 8.52 -18.19 -9.83
N GLU A 101 9.01 -17.95 -11.06
CA GLU A 101 10.22 -18.61 -11.60
C GLU A 101 11.52 -17.88 -11.24
N ALA A 102 11.47 -16.61 -10.84
CA ALA A 102 12.67 -15.86 -10.46
C ALA A 102 12.79 -15.79 -8.94
N LYS A 103 13.94 -16.23 -8.40
CA LYS A 103 14.32 -16.00 -7.00
C LYS A 103 14.59 -14.51 -6.75
N TRP A 104 13.54 -13.70 -6.77
CA TRP A 104 13.59 -12.25 -6.59
C TRP A 104 14.30 -11.86 -5.28
N TYR A 105 14.25 -12.71 -4.26
CA TYR A 105 14.90 -12.53 -2.96
C TYR A 105 16.41 -12.81 -2.95
N GLU A 106 17.00 -13.27 -4.05
CA GLU A 106 18.45 -13.39 -4.25
C GLU A 106 19.02 -12.22 -5.07
N GLN A 107 18.17 -11.29 -5.54
CA GLN A 107 18.58 -10.11 -6.29
C GLN A 107 18.92 -8.95 -5.34
N ASP A 108 19.79 -8.04 -5.78
CA ASP A 108 20.15 -6.84 -5.03
C ASP A 108 18.97 -5.85 -4.91
N ASP A 109 18.07 -5.85 -5.91
CA ASP A 109 16.88 -5.01 -5.93
C ASP A 109 15.61 -5.86 -5.86
N VAL A 110 14.83 -5.68 -4.79
CA VAL A 110 13.54 -6.36 -4.56
C VAL A 110 12.34 -5.46 -4.82
N SER A 111 12.57 -4.20 -5.22
CA SER A 111 11.54 -3.16 -5.32
C SER A 111 10.44 -3.52 -6.30
N GLU A 112 10.77 -4.15 -7.42
CA GLU A 112 9.80 -4.55 -8.44
C GLU A 112 8.85 -5.64 -7.92
N ALA A 113 9.40 -6.67 -7.26
CA ALA A 113 8.61 -7.74 -6.65
C ALA A 113 7.67 -7.20 -5.55
N VAL A 114 8.18 -6.28 -4.73
CA VAL A 114 7.39 -5.60 -3.70
C VAL A 114 6.29 -4.75 -4.32
N LYS A 115 6.61 -3.94 -5.34
CA LYS A 115 5.64 -3.07 -6.03
C LYS A 115 4.53 -3.89 -6.68
N SER A 116 4.88 -4.95 -7.42
CA SER A 116 3.92 -5.85 -8.06
C SER A 116 2.95 -6.45 -7.04
N ARG A 117 3.46 -6.95 -5.91
CA ARG A 117 2.60 -7.51 -4.86
C ARG A 117 1.75 -6.46 -4.16
N PHE A 118 2.30 -5.27 -3.94
CA PHE A 118 1.55 -4.15 -3.38
C PHE A 118 0.35 -3.77 -4.26
N VAL A 119 0.54 -3.62 -5.57
CA VAL A 119 -0.55 -3.36 -6.53
C VAL A 119 -1.57 -4.50 -6.54
N GLY A 120 -1.08 -5.74 -6.48
CA GLY A 120 -1.92 -6.94 -6.34
C GLY A 120 -2.89 -6.87 -5.17
N TYR A 121 -2.42 -6.50 -3.97
CA TYR A 121 -3.27 -6.37 -2.78
C TYR A 121 -4.09 -5.09 -2.74
N LEU A 122 -3.65 -4.01 -3.40
CA LEU A 122 -4.34 -2.73 -3.38
C LEU A 122 -5.61 -2.73 -4.24
N ASN A 123 -5.51 -3.20 -5.49
CA ASN A 123 -6.63 -3.19 -6.46
C ASN A 123 -6.63 -4.42 -7.38
N GLY A 124 -6.17 -5.58 -6.89
CA GLY A 124 -6.21 -6.82 -7.66
C GLY A 124 -5.31 -6.82 -8.90
N GLY A 125 -4.23 -6.02 -8.90
CA GLY A 125 -3.26 -5.96 -9.99
C GLY A 125 -3.50 -4.85 -11.03
N ASN A 126 -4.65 -4.18 -11.01
CA ASN A 126 -4.93 -3.09 -11.95
C ASN A 126 -4.18 -1.80 -11.54
N GLU A 127 -3.16 -1.44 -12.31
CA GLU A 127 -2.30 -0.28 -12.02
C GLU A 127 -3.01 1.07 -12.17
N GLU A 128 -3.95 1.19 -13.12
CA GLU A 128 -4.70 2.43 -13.35
C GLU A 128 -5.66 2.74 -12.20
N GLU A 129 -6.38 1.70 -11.73
CA GLU A 129 -7.27 1.77 -10.58
C GLU A 129 -6.48 1.98 -9.29
N ALA A 130 -5.34 1.29 -9.13
CA ALA A 130 -4.41 1.53 -8.03
C ALA A 130 -3.92 2.98 -7.99
N SER A 131 -3.46 3.52 -9.12
CA SER A 131 -2.98 4.91 -9.20
C SER A 131 -4.11 5.91 -8.90
N SER A 132 -5.31 5.67 -9.42
CA SER A 132 -6.47 6.52 -9.16
C SER A 132 -6.90 6.47 -7.69
N PHE A 133 -6.89 5.29 -7.08
CA PHE A 133 -7.20 5.10 -5.67
C PHE A 133 -6.21 5.84 -4.76
N LEU A 134 -4.91 5.76 -5.04
CA LEU A 134 -3.87 6.46 -4.29
C LEU A 134 -3.98 8.00 -4.44
N LYS A 135 -4.31 8.49 -5.65
CA LYS A 135 -4.57 9.92 -5.88
C LYS A 135 -5.77 10.42 -5.07
N ASN A 136 -6.83 9.61 -4.92
CA ASN A 136 -7.98 9.95 -4.06
C ASN A 136 -7.62 10.02 -2.57
N LEU A 137 -6.49 9.43 -2.16
CA LEU A 137 -5.91 9.54 -0.83
C LEU A 137 -4.89 10.69 -0.73
N ASN A 138 -4.88 11.60 -1.70
CA ASN A 138 -3.93 12.70 -1.86
C ASN A 138 -2.46 12.25 -1.90
N ILE A 139 -2.17 11.03 -2.33
CA ILE A 139 -0.79 10.61 -2.57
C ILE A 139 -0.33 11.21 -3.89
N VAL A 140 0.77 11.96 -3.84
CA VAL A 140 1.36 12.65 -4.99
C VAL A 140 1.73 11.62 -6.05
N ASN A 141 1.37 11.87 -7.31
CA ASN A 141 1.66 10.98 -8.46
C ASN A 141 1.09 9.55 -8.36
N GLY A 142 0.20 9.25 -7.40
CA GLY A 142 -0.41 7.93 -7.27
C GLY A 142 0.62 6.81 -7.13
N LEU A 143 0.57 5.81 -8.01
CA LEU A 143 1.47 4.66 -7.97
C LEU A 143 2.93 5.02 -8.28
N ASP A 144 3.17 6.02 -9.14
CA ASP A 144 4.52 6.48 -9.50
C ASP A 144 5.18 7.33 -8.40
N GLY A 145 4.39 7.77 -7.42
CA GLY A 145 4.90 8.47 -6.23
C GLY A 145 5.29 7.54 -5.08
N LEU A 146 5.08 6.23 -5.23
CA LEU A 146 5.52 5.23 -4.25
C LEU A 146 6.96 4.82 -4.55
N ASP A 147 7.81 4.92 -3.55
CA ASP A 147 9.21 4.52 -3.60
C ASP A 147 9.45 3.30 -2.70
N PHE A 148 9.84 2.19 -3.33
CA PHE A 148 10.20 0.94 -2.67
C PHE A 148 11.71 0.67 -2.66
N SER A 149 12.54 1.58 -3.21
CA SER A 149 13.99 1.40 -3.38
C SER A 149 14.76 1.16 -2.09
N GLY A 150 14.18 1.51 -0.95
CA GLY A 150 14.74 1.22 0.37
C GLY A 150 14.46 -0.20 0.87
N SER A 151 13.80 -1.06 0.09
CA SER A 151 13.48 -2.43 0.46
C SER A 151 14.66 -3.37 0.21
N TYR A 152 14.90 -4.32 1.11
CA TYR A 152 16.03 -5.23 1.02
C TYR A 152 15.77 -6.54 1.77
N VAL A 153 16.60 -7.55 1.49
CA VAL A 153 16.61 -8.81 2.25
C VAL A 153 17.93 -8.89 3.02
N GLU A 154 17.83 -9.08 4.34
CA GLU A 154 18.98 -9.27 5.21
C GLU A 154 18.72 -10.42 6.19
N ASN A 155 19.68 -11.35 6.34
CA ASN A 155 19.58 -12.48 7.28
C ASN A 155 18.25 -13.25 7.20
N ASP A 156 17.82 -13.61 5.98
CA ASP A 156 16.54 -14.27 5.68
C ASP A 156 15.30 -13.49 6.17
N THR A 157 15.42 -12.17 6.31
CA THR A 157 14.31 -11.28 6.64
C THR A 157 14.14 -10.28 5.51
N LEU A 158 12.93 -10.22 4.96
CA LEU A 158 12.53 -9.18 4.02
C LEU A 158 12.16 -7.94 4.80
N TYR A 159 12.76 -6.80 4.44
CA TYR A 159 12.40 -5.47 4.89
C TYR A 159 11.78 -4.72 3.71
N VAL A 160 10.51 -4.39 3.81
CA VAL A 160 9.79 -3.56 2.85
C VAL A 160 9.74 -2.14 3.38
N ASN A 161 10.38 -1.21 2.67
CA ASN A 161 10.34 0.21 2.97
C ASN A 161 9.53 0.92 1.88
N LEU A 162 8.43 1.55 2.29
CA LEU A 162 7.57 2.34 1.44
C LEU A 162 7.71 3.82 1.81
N LYS A 163 8.13 4.64 0.85
CA LYS A 163 8.20 6.10 0.96
C LYS A 163 7.25 6.74 -0.03
N TYR A 164 6.53 7.76 0.40
CA TYR A 164 5.64 8.53 -0.48
C TYR A 164 5.34 9.91 0.11
N GLU A 165 4.86 10.80 -0.74
CA GLU A 165 4.42 12.13 -0.36
C GLU A 165 2.90 12.27 -0.47
N MET A 166 2.32 13.05 0.44
CA MET A 166 0.90 13.35 0.44
C MET A 166 0.64 14.85 0.46
N GLU A 167 -0.42 15.26 -0.23
CA GLU A 167 -0.96 16.61 -0.21
C GLU A 167 -2.03 16.77 0.87
N TYR A 168 -2.08 17.95 1.47
CA TYR A 168 -3.21 18.32 2.33
C TYR A 168 -4.47 18.53 1.48
N ASP A 169 -5.62 18.07 1.97
CA ASP A 169 -6.92 18.31 1.33
C ASP A 169 -7.21 19.82 1.20
N PHE A 170 -6.69 20.59 2.15
CA PHE A 170 -6.62 22.05 2.07
C PHE A 170 -5.16 22.48 2.23
N GLN A 171 -4.51 22.91 1.15
CA GLN A 171 -3.17 23.50 1.18
C GLN A 171 -3.28 25.04 1.33
N PRO A 172 -3.14 25.61 2.54
CA PRO A 172 -2.86 27.03 2.66
C PRO A 172 -1.49 27.32 2.03
N ALA A 173 -1.37 28.48 1.39
CA ALA A 173 -0.17 28.85 0.64
C ALA A 173 1.12 28.65 1.45
N ASN A 174 2.11 27.97 0.84
CA ASN A 174 3.42 27.61 1.40
C ASN A 174 3.48 26.43 2.39
N MET A 175 2.48 25.53 2.43
CA MET A 175 2.67 24.24 3.12
C MET A 175 3.40 23.24 2.22
N GLU A 176 4.44 22.60 2.78
CA GLU A 176 5.13 21.47 2.15
C GLU A 176 4.27 20.19 2.23
N ASN A 177 4.54 19.25 1.32
CA ASN A 177 3.91 17.94 1.32
C ASN A 177 4.28 17.14 2.58
N ILE A 178 3.39 16.27 3.01
CA ILE A 178 3.63 15.34 4.11
C ILE A 178 4.47 14.19 3.55
N LYS A 179 5.69 14.03 4.06
CA LYS A 179 6.54 12.88 3.74
C LYS A 179 6.22 11.74 4.70
N VAL A 180 5.88 10.58 4.16
CA VAL A 180 5.57 9.38 4.92
C VAL A 180 6.57 8.28 4.57
N GLU A 181 7.10 7.64 5.60
CA GLU A 181 7.92 6.44 5.50
C GLU A 181 7.31 5.35 6.37
N GLN A 182 7.08 4.18 5.78
CA GLN A 182 6.55 3.01 6.46
C GLN A 182 7.49 1.83 6.23
N THR A 183 7.71 1.04 7.27
CA THR A 183 8.54 -0.15 7.18
C THR A 183 7.80 -1.35 7.73
N ALA A 184 7.76 -2.42 6.95
CA ALA A 184 7.32 -3.74 7.39
C ALA A 184 8.45 -4.74 7.24
N CYS A 185 8.47 -5.76 8.08
CA CYS A 185 9.42 -6.85 7.94
C CYS A 185 8.74 -8.21 8.13
N SER A 186 9.23 -9.21 7.41
CA SER A 186 8.80 -10.60 7.57
C SER A 186 9.97 -11.53 7.33
N LYS A 187 10.03 -12.59 8.14
CA LYS A 187 11.03 -13.64 7.95
C LYS A 187 10.67 -14.47 6.71
N LEU A 188 11.62 -14.63 5.80
CA LEU A 188 11.50 -15.50 4.64
C LEU A 188 11.55 -16.96 5.09
N TRP A 189 10.62 -17.76 4.57
CA TRP A 189 10.49 -19.17 4.91
C TRP A 189 11.37 -20.03 3.98
N LYS A 190 12.68 -19.75 3.97
CA LYS A 190 13.65 -20.54 3.20
C LYS A 190 13.86 -21.91 3.86
N THR A 191 13.88 -22.96 3.05
CA THR A 191 14.34 -24.28 3.48
C THR A 191 15.87 -24.33 3.35
N LYS A 192 16.56 -24.65 4.45
CA LYS A 192 18.02 -24.87 4.47
C LYS A 192 18.42 -26.14 3.73
#